data_AF-A0A950TKS6-F1
#
_entry.id   AF-A0A950TKS6-F1
#
_cell.length_a   1.000
_cell.length_b   1.000
_cell.length_c   1.000
_cell.angle_alpha   90.00
_cell.angle_beta   90.00
_cell.angle_gamma   90.00
#
_symmetry.space_group_name_H-M   'P 1'
#
loop_
_entity.id
_entity.type
_entity.pdbx_description
1 polymer ?
#
loop_
_entity_poly.entity_id
_entity_poly.type
_entity_poly.pdbx_seq_one_letter_code
_entity_poly.pdbx_strand_id
1 'polypeptide(L)'
;MKNLVIAILVLSAALALAAAGLAQGPSGYHLLDTIQVGGDGGWDILIADSKNKRLYVSHGSQAVVIDTATDKVIGSIPKTNGIHGIAFGPEYGFTTNGRDNAVTMFELSSMKVMSTIPTGKNPDALVYDKATNRVFVFTPGSNDCTVIDATSGKVAGTVALPGKPEFAVSDEKGKVYVNLEDKDSIVEIDSKNMKVLNTWSIAPGDGPSGLAIDNKTHRLFAACDGQMVAVDANTGK
;
A
#
# COMPACT_ATOMS: atom_id res chain seq x y z
N MET A 1 -73.38 33.74 -9.51
CA MET A 1 -73.12 33.60 -8.06
C MET A 1 -72.45 32.27 -7.80
N LYS A 2 -71.12 32.28 -7.59
CA LYS A 2 -70.30 31.29 -6.84
C LYS A 2 -68.81 31.62 -7.05
N ASN A 3 -68.35 32.56 -6.23
CA ASN A 3 -67.09 32.65 -5.48
C ASN A 3 -65.78 32.12 -6.09
N LEU A 4 -64.94 33.08 -6.53
CA LEU A 4 -63.58 33.38 -6.06
C LEU A 4 -62.98 32.43 -5.00
N VAL A 5 -61.96 31.62 -5.35
CA VAL A 5 -61.04 30.97 -4.39
C VAL A 5 -59.65 30.73 -5.04
N ILE A 6 -58.67 31.48 -4.54
CA ILE A 6 -57.24 31.15 -4.30
C ILE A 6 -56.26 31.14 -5.48
N ALA A 7 -55.54 32.27 -5.56
CA ALA A 7 -54.17 32.37 -6.02
C ALA A 7 -53.19 31.72 -5.02
N ILE A 8 -52.00 31.36 -5.52
CA ILE A 8 -50.79 30.98 -4.79
C ILE A 8 -50.78 29.53 -4.30
N LEU A 9 -50.26 28.63 -5.14
CA LEU A 9 -49.49 27.50 -4.65
C LEU A 9 -48.17 27.37 -5.43
N VAL A 10 -47.15 28.00 -4.83
CA VAL A 10 -45.85 27.38 -4.58
C VAL A 10 -45.04 27.03 -5.84
N LEU A 11 -44.46 28.09 -6.39
CA LEU A 11 -43.19 28.12 -7.11
C LEU A 11 -42.05 27.65 -6.17
N SER A 12 -42.00 26.37 -5.79
CA SER A 12 -40.90 25.83 -4.96
C SER A 12 -40.44 24.42 -5.32
N ALA A 13 -40.59 24.02 -6.59
CA ALA A 13 -40.06 22.75 -7.09
C ALA A 13 -38.86 22.91 -8.04
N ALA A 14 -38.41 24.15 -8.30
CA ALA A 14 -37.32 24.44 -9.25
C ALA A 14 -36.04 24.98 -8.59
N LEU A 15 -35.95 25.01 -7.25
CA LEU A 15 -34.81 25.59 -6.53
C LEU A 15 -34.14 24.61 -5.53
N ALA A 16 -34.12 23.32 -5.85
CA ALA A 16 -33.42 22.32 -5.03
C ALA A 16 -32.60 21.31 -5.84
N LEU A 17 -32.18 21.68 -7.06
CA LEU A 17 -31.31 20.87 -7.93
C LEU A 17 -29.90 21.48 -8.12
N ALA A 18 -29.51 22.43 -7.27
CA ALA A 18 -28.24 23.15 -7.36
C ALA A 18 -27.41 23.09 -6.07
N ALA A 19 -27.39 21.94 -5.38
CA ALA A 19 -26.55 21.77 -4.18
C ALA A 19 -26.04 20.32 -4.03
N ALA A 20 -25.38 19.80 -5.07
CA ALA A 20 -24.52 18.61 -4.93
C ALA A 20 -23.20 18.73 -5.69
N GLY A 21 -22.91 19.90 -6.26
CA GLY A 21 -21.54 20.30 -6.55
C GLY A 21 -20.96 20.93 -5.30
N LEU A 22 -20.66 20.13 -4.26
CA LEU A 22 -19.64 20.55 -3.31
C LEU A 22 -18.34 20.58 -4.11
N ALA A 23 -18.11 21.71 -4.77
CA ALA A 23 -16.83 22.06 -5.31
C ALA A 23 -15.82 21.83 -4.20
N GLN A 24 -14.92 20.85 -4.38
CA GLN A 24 -13.67 20.89 -3.65
C GLN A 24 -13.07 22.25 -3.99
N GLY A 25 -13.04 23.15 -3.02
CA GLY A 25 -12.36 24.44 -3.19
C GLY A 25 -10.95 24.18 -3.71
N PRO A 26 -10.34 25.13 -4.45
CA PRO A 26 -8.99 24.94 -4.97
C PRO A 26 -8.13 24.46 -3.81
N SER A 27 -7.49 23.32 -3.98
CA SER A 27 -6.90 22.52 -2.91
C SER A 27 -5.78 23.23 -2.14
N GLY A 28 -5.48 24.49 -2.48
CA GLY A 28 -4.32 25.25 -2.04
C GLY A 28 -3.01 24.75 -2.65
N TYR A 29 -3.04 23.58 -3.29
CA TYR A 29 -1.87 23.00 -3.95
C TYR A 29 -1.62 23.67 -5.29
N HIS A 30 -0.35 23.95 -5.56
CA HIS A 30 0.15 24.32 -6.88
C HIS A 30 1.40 23.49 -7.15
N LEU A 31 1.67 23.22 -8.42
CA LEU A 31 2.86 22.52 -8.84
C LEU A 31 4.08 23.39 -8.53
N LEU A 32 5.00 22.87 -7.71
CA LEU A 32 6.26 23.53 -7.39
C LEU A 32 7.32 23.23 -8.44
N ASP A 33 7.47 21.95 -8.79
CA ASP A 33 8.44 21.49 -9.78
C ASP A 33 8.00 20.14 -10.37
N THR A 34 8.63 19.73 -11.47
CA THR A 34 8.45 18.41 -12.10
C THR A 34 9.81 17.72 -12.25
N ILE A 35 9.97 16.60 -11.55
CA ILE A 35 11.18 15.79 -11.65
C ILE A 35 11.04 14.81 -12.82
N GLN A 36 11.93 14.93 -13.80
CA GLN A 36 12.00 13.98 -14.92
C GLN A 36 12.74 12.71 -14.48
N VAL A 37 11.99 11.67 -14.15
CA VAL A 37 12.54 10.38 -13.67
C VAL A 37 13.10 9.54 -14.83
N GLY A 38 12.47 9.61 -16.01
CA GLY A 38 12.84 8.84 -17.20
C GLY A 38 12.47 7.35 -17.12
N GLY A 39 12.90 6.59 -18.12
CA GLY A 39 12.64 5.15 -18.27
C GLY A 39 11.25 4.80 -18.84
N ASP A 40 11.06 3.51 -19.12
CA ASP A 40 9.86 2.99 -19.77
C ASP A 40 8.97 2.23 -18.77
N GLY A 41 7.71 2.00 -19.15
CA GLY A 41 6.76 1.19 -18.39
C GLY A 41 5.82 1.99 -17.48
N GLY A 42 4.93 1.26 -16.79
CA GLY A 42 4.01 1.84 -15.82
C GLY A 42 4.69 2.15 -14.48
N TRP A 43 4.09 3.08 -13.75
CA TRP A 43 4.44 3.44 -12.38
C TRP A 43 3.65 2.59 -11.41
N ASP A 44 4.24 2.35 -10.24
CA ASP A 44 3.56 1.69 -9.14
C ASP A 44 3.82 2.45 -7.82
N ILE A 45 4.48 1.83 -6.85
CA ILE A 45 4.66 2.38 -5.50
C ILE A 45 5.80 3.41 -5.41
N LEU A 46 5.53 4.50 -4.69
CA LEU A 46 6.53 5.46 -4.25
C LEU A 46 6.69 5.38 -2.72
N ILE A 47 7.92 5.38 -2.23
CA ILE A 47 8.19 5.38 -0.78
C ILE A 47 9.35 6.31 -0.42
N ALA A 48 9.17 7.10 0.64
CA ALA A 48 10.15 8.06 1.12
C ALA A 48 10.97 7.49 2.28
N ASP A 49 12.29 7.39 2.09
CA ASP A 49 13.26 7.25 3.17
C ASP A 49 13.64 8.66 3.65
N SER A 50 12.87 9.17 4.61
CA SER A 50 13.07 10.50 5.17
C SER A 50 14.42 10.63 5.90
N LYS A 51 14.96 9.53 6.45
CA LYS A 51 16.23 9.54 7.19
C LYS A 51 17.41 9.79 6.24
N ASN A 52 17.41 9.13 5.08
CA ASN A 52 18.46 9.30 4.07
C ASN A 52 18.10 10.34 2.99
N LYS A 53 16.95 11.03 3.12
CA LYS A 53 16.43 12.04 2.18
C LYS A 53 16.30 11.52 0.76
N ARG A 54 15.68 10.35 0.63
CA ARG A 54 15.49 9.68 -0.66
C ARG A 54 14.03 9.33 -0.90
N LEU A 55 13.60 9.50 -2.14
CA LEU A 55 12.33 8.98 -2.64
C LEU A 55 12.66 7.86 -3.62
N TYR A 56 12.11 6.68 -3.36
CA TYR A 56 12.24 5.52 -4.23
C TYR A 56 10.94 5.39 -5.02
N VAL A 57 11.07 5.23 -6.34
CA VAL A 57 9.95 5.20 -7.27
C VAL A 57 10.05 3.93 -8.11
N SER A 58 9.17 2.97 -7.91
CA SER A 58 9.12 1.77 -8.73
C SER A 58 8.42 2.06 -10.07
N HIS A 59 9.07 1.64 -11.15
CA HIS A 59 8.48 1.69 -12.49
C HIS A 59 9.18 0.72 -13.45
N GLY A 60 8.41 0.11 -14.34
CA GLY A 60 8.90 -0.83 -15.33
C GLY A 60 9.69 -2.02 -14.72
N SER A 61 11.02 -1.92 -14.76
CA SER A 61 11.95 -2.94 -14.24
C SER A 61 13.00 -2.38 -13.28
N GLN A 62 12.75 -1.21 -12.69
CA GLN A 62 13.69 -0.56 -11.77
C GLN A 62 13.00 0.28 -10.68
N ALA A 63 13.69 0.46 -9.56
CA ALA A 63 13.38 1.55 -8.63
C ALA A 63 14.34 2.71 -8.91
N VAL A 64 13.84 3.86 -9.36
CA VAL A 64 14.66 5.07 -9.44
C VAL A 64 14.67 5.77 -8.09
N VAL A 65 15.83 6.32 -7.73
CA VAL A 65 16.06 6.99 -6.45
C VAL A 65 16.29 8.47 -6.71
N ILE A 66 15.51 9.29 -6.03
CA ILE A 66 15.54 10.75 -6.10
C ILE A 66 16.02 11.28 -4.76
N ASP A 67 16.98 12.21 -4.77
CA ASP A 67 17.37 12.99 -3.60
C ASP A 67 16.31 14.06 -3.35
N THR A 68 15.68 14.02 -2.17
CA THR A 68 14.56 14.91 -1.83
C THR A 68 14.99 16.29 -1.33
N ALA A 69 16.30 16.55 -1.20
CA ALA A 69 16.82 17.88 -0.89
C ALA A 69 17.14 18.68 -2.16
N THR A 70 17.40 17.99 -3.27
CA THR A 70 17.81 18.59 -4.54
C THR A 70 16.85 18.32 -5.70
N ASP A 71 15.84 17.47 -5.49
CA ASP A 71 14.85 17.05 -6.47
C ASP A 71 15.50 16.42 -7.73
N LYS A 72 16.61 15.70 -7.53
CA LYS A 72 17.38 15.08 -8.61
C LYS A 72 17.40 13.57 -8.50
N VAL A 73 17.31 12.90 -9.65
CA VAL A 73 17.62 11.47 -9.77
C VAL A 73 19.09 11.25 -9.43
N ILE A 74 19.37 10.36 -8.47
CA ILE A 74 20.72 10.03 -7.98
C ILE A 74 21.14 8.59 -8.28
N GLY A 75 20.24 7.77 -8.85
CA GLY A 75 20.54 6.40 -9.25
C GLY A 75 19.30 5.54 -9.37
N SER A 76 19.51 4.23 -9.51
CA SER A 76 18.45 3.23 -9.47
C SER A 76 18.91 1.95 -8.79
N ILE A 77 17.94 1.15 -8.30
CA ILE A 77 18.18 -0.19 -7.76
C ILE A 77 18.02 -1.21 -8.90
N PRO A 78 19.11 -1.89 -9.33
CA PRO A 78 19.05 -2.88 -10.39
C PRO A 78 18.49 -4.22 -9.88
N LYS A 79 18.26 -5.16 -10.80
CA LYS A 79 17.73 -6.52 -10.53
C LYS A 79 16.33 -6.49 -9.92
N THR A 80 15.44 -5.76 -10.56
CA THR A 80 14.10 -5.46 -10.05
C THR A 80 13.05 -5.62 -11.15
N ASN A 81 13.16 -6.72 -11.90
CA ASN A 81 12.28 -6.96 -13.04
C ASN A 81 10.85 -7.28 -12.58
N GLY A 82 9.88 -6.50 -13.06
CA GLY A 82 8.51 -6.52 -12.56
C GLY A 82 8.40 -5.98 -11.14
N ILE A 83 9.09 -4.90 -10.84
CA ILE A 83 9.06 -4.29 -9.50
C ILE A 83 7.68 -3.74 -9.17
N HIS A 84 7.27 -3.96 -7.92
CA HIS A 84 6.05 -3.38 -7.35
C HIS A 84 6.38 -2.54 -6.12
N GLY A 85 6.56 -3.19 -4.96
CA GLY A 85 6.76 -2.56 -3.67
C GLY A 85 8.21 -2.39 -3.25
N ILE A 86 8.42 -1.47 -2.31
CA ILE A 86 9.69 -1.20 -1.64
C ILE A 86 9.43 -1.04 -0.14
N ALA A 87 10.20 -1.72 0.70
CA ALA A 87 10.16 -1.55 2.17
C ALA A 87 11.56 -1.39 2.75
N PHE A 88 11.64 -0.74 3.91
CA PHE A 88 12.89 -0.44 4.59
C PHE A 88 12.96 -1.12 5.96
N GLY A 89 13.99 -1.95 6.15
CA GLY A 89 14.49 -2.31 7.47
C GLY A 89 15.44 -1.25 8.01
N PRO A 90 16.17 -1.52 9.12
CA PRO A 90 17.04 -0.53 9.75
C PRO A 90 18.26 -0.12 8.90
N GLU A 91 18.84 -1.08 8.17
CA GLU A 91 20.06 -0.91 7.36
C GLU A 91 19.86 -1.21 5.88
N TYR A 92 18.81 -1.97 5.56
CA TYR A 92 18.59 -2.53 4.23
C TYR A 92 17.21 -2.17 3.69
N GLY A 93 17.14 -1.94 2.38
CA GLY A 93 15.90 -1.89 1.63
C GLY A 93 15.63 -3.20 0.91
N PHE A 94 14.36 -3.42 0.61
CA PHE A 94 13.85 -4.63 -0.05
C PHE A 94 12.89 -4.21 -1.15
N THR A 95 12.99 -4.83 -2.33
CA THR A 95 12.02 -4.64 -3.42
C THR A 95 11.38 -5.97 -3.77
N THR A 96 10.09 -5.99 -4.06
CA THR A 96 9.45 -7.15 -4.70
C THR A 96 9.62 -7.08 -6.21
N ASN A 97 9.92 -8.22 -6.83
CA ASN A 97 10.17 -8.33 -8.25
C ASN A 97 9.28 -9.46 -8.81
N GLY A 98 8.06 -9.11 -9.20
CA GLY A 98 6.99 -10.02 -9.59
C GLY A 98 7.38 -11.00 -10.68
N ARG A 99 8.07 -10.51 -11.72
CA ARG A 99 8.49 -11.32 -12.88
C ARG A 99 9.64 -12.28 -12.55
N ASP A 100 10.40 -11.99 -11.50
CA ASP A 100 11.52 -12.82 -11.06
C ASP A 100 11.15 -13.78 -9.92
N ASN A 101 9.94 -13.66 -9.34
CA ASN A 101 9.52 -14.39 -8.13
C ASN A 101 10.55 -14.26 -7.00
N ALA A 102 11.04 -13.03 -6.79
CA ALA A 102 12.12 -12.77 -5.88
C ALA A 102 12.00 -11.38 -5.22
N VAL A 103 12.80 -11.19 -4.18
CA VAL A 103 13.08 -9.90 -3.55
C VAL A 103 14.52 -9.51 -3.79
N THR A 104 14.77 -8.24 -4.07
CA THR A 104 16.13 -7.68 -4.09
C THR A 104 16.38 -6.94 -2.79
N MET A 105 17.42 -7.35 -2.06
CA MET A 105 17.89 -6.69 -0.84
C MET A 105 19.08 -5.79 -1.17
N PHE A 106 19.08 -4.56 -0.67
CA PHE A 106 20.14 -3.58 -0.93
C PHE A 106 20.48 -2.76 0.32
N GLU A 107 21.70 -2.24 0.39
CA GLU A 107 22.12 -1.33 1.46
C GLU A 107 21.47 0.05 1.31
N LEU A 108 20.85 0.56 2.37
CA LEU A 108 20.25 1.91 2.34
C LEU A 108 21.30 3.00 2.18
N SER A 109 22.50 2.85 2.74
CA SER A 109 23.53 3.88 2.65
C SER A 109 24.06 4.05 1.22
N SER A 110 24.39 2.93 0.56
CA SER A 110 25.12 2.89 -0.70
C SER A 110 24.27 2.56 -1.92
N MET A 111 23.01 2.12 -1.73
CA MET A 111 22.13 1.56 -2.78
C MET A 111 22.67 0.27 -3.43
N LYS A 112 23.72 -0.32 -2.85
CA LYS A 112 24.33 -1.53 -3.39
C LYS A 112 23.44 -2.74 -3.15
N VAL A 113 23.13 -3.47 -4.21
CA VAL A 113 22.45 -4.77 -4.11
C VAL A 113 23.32 -5.78 -3.38
N MET A 114 22.75 -6.42 -2.37
CA MET A 114 23.39 -7.40 -1.51
C MET A 114 23.02 -8.82 -1.90
N SER A 115 21.75 -9.07 -2.15
CA SER A 115 21.25 -10.41 -2.50
C SER A 115 19.93 -10.34 -3.26
N THR A 116 19.63 -11.46 -3.92
CA THR A 116 18.31 -11.75 -4.50
C THR A 116 17.76 -12.96 -3.75
N ILE A 117 16.59 -12.81 -3.16
CA ILE A 117 15.97 -13.75 -2.23
C ILE A 117 14.74 -14.37 -2.91
N PRO A 118 14.67 -15.69 -3.09
CA PRO A 118 13.51 -16.31 -3.73
C PRO A 118 12.25 -16.21 -2.86
N THR A 119 11.09 -16.10 -3.51
CA THR A 119 9.78 -16.03 -2.87
C THR A 119 8.78 -17.00 -3.51
N GLY A 120 7.51 -16.95 -3.07
CA GLY A 120 6.37 -17.41 -3.85
C GLY A 120 6.19 -16.64 -5.16
N LYS A 121 5.11 -16.94 -5.89
CA LYS A 121 4.89 -16.44 -7.25
C LYS A 121 4.34 -15.02 -7.27
N ASN A 122 4.87 -14.20 -8.18
CA ASN A 122 4.45 -12.82 -8.40
C ASN A 122 4.38 -12.01 -7.09
N PRO A 123 5.50 -11.85 -6.35
CA PRO A 123 5.51 -10.99 -5.17
C PRO A 123 5.12 -9.56 -5.52
N ASP A 124 4.25 -8.97 -4.72
CA ASP A 124 3.66 -7.65 -4.97
C ASP A 124 3.92 -6.69 -3.78
N ALA A 125 3.05 -6.66 -2.78
CA ALA A 125 3.33 -5.89 -1.57
C ALA A 125 4.39 -6.54 -0.67
N LEU A 126 5.08 -5.70 0.10
CA LEU A 126 5.89 -6.11 1.22
C LEU A 126 5.87 -5.07 2.34
N VAL A 127 6.04 -5.50 3.57
CA VAL A 127 6.12 -4.61 4.75
C VAL A 127 7.15 -5.10 5.75
N TYR A 128 7.82 -4.16 6.41
CA TYR A 128 8.73 -4.43 7.52
C TYR A 128 7.99 -4.31 8.86
N ASP A 129 8.13 -5.32 9.71
CA ASP A 129 7.70 -5.28 11.11
C ASP A 129 8.92 -5.15 12.04
N LYS A 130 9.03 -4.01 12.72
CA LYS A 130 10.15 -3.73 13.62
C LYS A 130 10.17 -4.61 14.87
N ALA A 131 9.02 -5.12 15.32
CA ALA A 131 8.94 -5.88 16.57
C ALA A 131 9.67 -7.23 16.47
N THR A 132 9.72 -7.80 15.27
CA THR A 132 10.38 -9.08 15.01
C THR A 132 11.58 -8.96 14.07
N ASN A 133 11.85 -7.76 13.55
CA ASN A 133 12.87 -7.48 12.55
C ASN A 133 12.71 -8.34 11.27
N ARG A 134 11.48 -8.42 10.77
CA ARG A 134 11.13 -9.25 9.61
C ARG A 134 10.48 -8.43 8.51
N VAL A 135 10.72 -8.85 7.28
CA VAL A 135 10.01 -8.37 6.09
C VAL A 135 9.04 -9.44 5.64
N PHE A 136 7.78 -9.07 5.52
CA PHE A 136 6.68 -9.92 5.03
C PHE A 136 6.46 -9.57 3.58
N VAL A 137 6.56 -10.57 2.70
CA VAL A 137 6.49 -10.42 1.25
C VAL A 137 5.30 -11.20 0.74
N PHE A 138 4.31 -10.50 0.21
CA PHE A 138 3.02 -11.04 -0.17
C PHE A 138 3.00 -11.46 -1.63
N THR A 139 2.51 -12.67 -1.91
CA THR A 139 2.60 -13.30 -3.23
C THR A 139 1.21 -13.69 -3.75
N PRO A 140 0.48 -12.79 -4.43
CA PRO A 140 -0.83 -13.11 -5.02
C PRO A 140 -0.82 -14.30 -5.98
N GLY A 141 0.31 -14.59 -6.64
CA GLY A 141 0.42 -15.75 -7.53
C GLY A 141 0.49 -17.10 -6.81
N SER A 142 0.82 -17.12 -5.52
CA SER A 142 0.90 -18.33 -4.69
C SER A 142 -0.07 -18.35 -3.50
N ASN A 143 -0.80 -17.25 -3.25
CA ASN A 143 -1.64 -17.07 -2.06
C ASN A 143 -0.86 -17.30 -0.75
N ASP A 144 0.36 -16.77 -0.68
CA ASP A 144 1.20 -16.90 0.51
C ASP A 144 1.94 -15.60 0.85
N CYS A 145 2.65 -15.63 1.97
CA CYS A 145 3.60 -14.62 2.38
C CYS A 145 4.94 -15.27 2.70
N THR A 146 6.00 -14.90 1.98
CA THR A 146 7.39 -15.26 2.34
C THR A 146 7.88 -14.30 3.41
N VAL A 147 8.43 -14.81 4.51
CA VAL A 147 8.93 -14.01 5.64
C VAL A 147 10.46 -14.05 5.64
N ILE A 148 11.08 -12.89 5.63
CA ILE A 148 12.54 -12.72 5.52
C ILE A 148 13.07 -12.05 6.80
N ASP A 149 14.18 -12.54 7.33
CA ASP A 149 14.94 -11.84 8.37
C ASP A 149 15.62 -10.60 7.79
N ALA A 150 15.28 -9.41 8.30
CA ALA A 150 15.65 -8.14 7.68
C ALA A 150 17.14 -7.81 7.77
N THR A 151 17.89 -8.50 8.63
CA THR A 151 19.34 -8.28 8.78
C THR A 151 20.15 -9.21 7.90
N SER A 152 19.81 -10.50 7.90
CA SER A 152 20.57 -11.53 7.18
C SER A 152 20.08 -11.80 5.76
N GLY A 153 18.88 -11.34 5.41
CA GLY A 153 18.25 -11.63 4.12
C GLY A 153 17.86 -13.10 3.93
N LYS A 154 17.81 -13.88 5.02
CA LYS A 154 17.42 -15.30 4.97
C LYS A 154 15.91 -15.44 5.11
N VAL A 155 15.34 -16.38 4.36
CA VAL A 155 13.93 -16.77 4.54
C VAL A 155 13.76 -17.44 5.90
N ALA A 156 12.91 -16.85 6.74
CA ALA A 156 12.52 -17.36 8.05
C ALA A 156 11.36 -18.36 7.96
N GLY A 157 10.51 -18.25 6.95
CA GLY A 157 9.39 -19.16 6.71
C GLY A 157 8.40 -18.61 5.69
N THR A 158 7.27 -19.31 5.56
CA THR A 158 6.16 -18.94 4.69
C THR A 158 4.84 -19.05 5.45
N VAL A 159 3.93 -18.11 5.23
CA VAL A 159 2.57 -18.10 5.80
C VAL A 159 1.58 -18.31 4.67
N ALA A 160 0.81 -19.40 4.70
CA ALA A 160 -0.28 -19.60 3.74
C ALA A 160 -1.43 -18.61 4.03
N LEU A 161 -2.02 -18.05 2.98
CA LEU A 161 -3.13 -17.10 3.06
C LEU A 161 -4.40 -17.68 2.42
N PRO A 162 -5.59 -17.28 2.90
CA PRO A 162 -6.86 -17.80 2.38
C PRO A 162 -7.33 -17.13 1.07
N GLY A 163 -6.48 -16.30 0.44
CA GLY A 163 -6.77 -15.58 -0.82
C GLY A 163 -5.53 -14.86 -1.34
N LYS A 164 -5.74 -14.00 -2.34
CA LYS A 164 -4.72 -13.20 -3.02
C LYS A 164 -4.42 -11.93 -2.25
N PRO A 165 -3.26 -11.84 -1.56
CA PRO A 165 -2.88 -10.60 -0.89
C PRO A 165 -2.56 -9.49 -1.89
N GLU A 166 -2.89 -8.25 -1.52
CA GLU A 166 -2.68 -7.08 -2.37
C GLU A 166 -1.83 -6.01 -1.66
N PHE A 167 -2.35 -5.26 -0.66
CA PHE A 167 -1.58 -4.29 0.14
C PHE A 167 -1.47 -4.70 1.60
N ALA A 168 -0.33 -4.35 2.23
CA ALA A 168 -0.06 -4.72 3.61
C ALA A 168 0.49 -3.57 4.45
N VAL A 169 0.21 -3.64 5.75
CA VAL A 169 0.68 -2.70 6.77
C VAL A 169 1.11 -3.45 8.03
N SER A 170 2.06 -2.88 8.78
CA SER A 170 2.45 -3.38 10.09
C SER A 170 2.02 -2.40 11.17
N ASP A 171 1.59 -2.92 12.32
CA ASP A 171 1.40 -2.10 13.52
C ASP A 171 2.72 -1.77 14.24
N GLU A 172 3.83 -2.29 13.71
CA GLU A 172 5.18 -2.22 14.25
C GLU A 172 5.33 -2.84 15.65
N LYS A 173 4.34 -3.60 16.12
CA LYS A 173 4.26 -4.24 17.44
C LYS A 173 4.05 -5.74 17.33
N GLY A 174 4.30 -6.31 16.16
CA GLY A 174 4.23 -7.75 15.91
C GLY A 174 2.94 -8.21 15.24
N LYS A 175 2.11 -7.30 14.75
CA LYS A 175 0.99 -7.60 13.85
C LYS A 175 1.27 -7.06 12.47
N VAL A 176 0.89 -7.86 11.48
CA VAL A 176 0.88 -7.49 10.07
C VAL A 176 -0.52 -7.73 9.54
N TYR A 177 -1.03 -6.77 8.79
CA TYR A 177 -2.35 -6.84 8.17
C TYR A 177 -2.20 -6.76 6.67
N VAL A 178 -2.98 -7.56 5.95
CA VAL A 178 -2.98 -7.56 4.48
C VAL A 178 -4.42 -7.70 3.98
N ASN A 179 -4.82 -6.89 3.01
CA ASN A 179 -6.11 -7.09 2.34
C ASN A 179 -5.98 -8.19 1.28
N LEU A 180 -7.05 -8.97 1.14
CA LEU A 180 -7.19 -9.98 0.10
C LEU A 180 -8.18 -9.46 -0.93
N GLU A 181 -7.69 -9.12 -2.12
CA GLU A 181 -8.50 -8.51 -3.19
C GLU A 181 -9.64 -9.44 -3.62
N ASP A 182 -9.35 -10.75 -3.78
CA ASP A 182 -10.33 -11.72 -4.28
C ASP A 182 -11.32 -12.25 -3.22
N LYS A 183 -11.25 -11.72 -2.00
CA LYS A 183 -12.08 -12.17 -0.86
C LYS A 183 -12.78 -11.04 -0.13
N ASP A 184 -12.54 -9.79 -0.50
CA ASP A 184 -13.08 -8.62 0.20
C ASP A 184 -12.88 -8.73 1.72
N SER A 185 -11.63 -9.01 2.10
CA SER A 185 -11.28 -9.28 3.49
C SER A 185 -9.90 -8.76 3.86
N ILE A 186 -9.65 -8.64 5.17
CA ILE A 186 -8.34 -8.37 5.74
C ILE A 186 -7.91 -9.56 6.58
N VAL A 187 -6.65 -9.96 6.45
CA VAL A 187 -6.00 -10.97 7.27
C VAL A 187 -5.10 -10.30 8.30
N GLU A 188 -5.20 -10.72 9.55
CA GLU A 188 -4.23 -10.39 10.61
C GLU A 188 -3.24 -11.54 10.76
N ILE A 189 -1.95 -11.23 10.74
CA ILE A 189 -0.84 -12.17 10.89
C ILE A 189 -0.07 -11.85 12.18
N ASP A 190 0.16 -12.87 12.99
CA ASP A 190 1.15 -12.86 14.07
C ASP A 190 2.56 -12.87 13.45
N SER A 191 3.25 -11.76 13.57
CA SER A 191 4.58 -11.60 13.00
C SER A 191 5.61 -12.55 13.63
N LYS A 192 5.50 -12.79 14.95
CA LYS A 192 6.45 -13.61 15.69
C LYS A 192 6.30 -15.08 15.36
N ASN A 193 5.06 -15.57 15.39
CA ASN A 193 4.76 -16.98 15.16
C ASN A 193 4.53 -17.32 13.68
N MET A 194 4.47 -16.32 12.79
CA MET A 194 4.23 -16.46 11.35
C MET A 194 2.95 -17.25 11.08
N LYS A 195 1.84 -16.78 11.65
CA LYS A 195 0.53 -17.43 11.53
C LYS A 195 -0.56 -16.41 11.31
N VAL A 196 -1.51 -16.76 10.45
CA VAL A 196 -2.80 -16.07 10.39
C VAL A 196 -3.52 -16.23 11.72
N LEU A 197 -3.97 -15.13 12.29
CA LEU A 197 -4.77 -15.08 13.51
C LEU A 197 -6.24 -14.91 13.19
N ASN A 198 -6.55 -13.98 12.30
CA ASN A 198 -7.91 -13.62 11.96
C ASN A 198 -8.06 -13.34 10.46
N THR A 199 -9.28 -13.47 9.96
CA THR A 199 -9.70 -13.00 8.65
C THR A 199 -11.06 -12.34 8.81
N TRP A 200 -11.15 -11.08 8.41
CA TRP A 200 -12.34 -10.25 8.59
C TRP A 200 -12.87 -9.82 7.24
N SER A 201 -14.15 -10.07 6.97
CA SER A 201 -14.81 -9.47 5.82
C SER A 201 -14.87 -7.96 6.00
N ILE A 202 -14.68 -7.22 4.92
CA ILE A 202 -14.80 -5.77 4.89
C ILE A 202 -16.03 -5.32 4.10
N ALA A 203 -17.04 -6.18 3.96
CA ALA A 203 -18.31 -5.82 3.33
C ALA A 203 -18.92 -4.55 3.98
N PRO A 204 -19.48 -3.62 3.19
CA PRO A 204 -19.78 -3.73 1.77
C PRO A 204 -18.61 -3.35 0.83
N GLY A 205 -17.38 -3.21 1.34
CA GLY A 205 -16.19 -3.03 0.52
C GLY A 205 -16.00 -4.18 -0.47
N ASP A 206 -15.55 -3.83 -1.68
CA ASP A 206 -15.33 -4.72 -2.83
C ASP A 206 -13.97 -4.37 -3.45
N GLY A 207 -13.19 -5.37 -3.85
CA GLY A 207 -11.91 -5.20 -4.52
C GLY A 207 -10.94 -4.30 -3.76
N PRO A 208 -10.58 -4.60 -2.49
CA PRO A 208 -9.66 -3.75 -1.76
C PRO A 208 -8.30 -3.70 -2.47
N SER A 209 -7.82 -2.50 -2.75
CA SER A 209 -6.60 -2.23 -3.54
C SER A 209 -5.67 -1.23 -2.85
N GLY A 210 -5.88 -0.97 -1.56
CA GLY A 210 -4.99 -0.16 -0.73
C GLY A 210 -5.31 -0.36 0.74
N LEU A 211 -4.28 -0.32 1.59
CA LEU A 211 -4.43 -0.50 3.03
C LEU A 211 -3.53 0.48 3.79
N ALA A 212 -4.11 1.18 4.76
CA ALA A 212 -3.38 2.04 5.69
C ALA A 212 -3.76 1.68 7.14
N ILE A 213 -2.88 1.99 8.10
CA ILE A 213 -3.16 1.83 9.52
C ILE A 213 -2.87 3.12 10.30
N ASP A 214 -3.81 3.52 11.14
CA ASP A 214 -3.56 4.48 12.23
C ASP A 214 -3.18 3.70 13.49
N ASN A 215 -1.87 3.63 13.75
CA ASN A 215 -1.31 2.94 14.91
C ASN A 215 -1.67 3.59 16.26
N LYS A 216 -2.18 4.82 16.27
CA LYS A 216 -2.63 5.50 17.50
C LYS A 216 -4.03 5.05 17.90
N THR A 217 -4.93 4.92 16.94
CA THR A 217 -6.32 4.52 17.20
C THR A 217 -6.62 3.06 16.86
N HIS A 218 -5.62 2.34 16.35
CA HIS A 218 -5.73 0.94 15.91
C HIS A 218 -6.85 0.76 14.89
N ARG A 219 -6.83 1.59 13.84
CA ARG A 219 -7.81 1.53 12.74
C ARG A 219 -7.10 1.26 11.42
N LEU A 220 -7.62 0.29 10.69
CA LEU A 220 -7.26 0.02 9.31
C LEU A 220 -8.20 0.80 8.39
N PHE A 221 -7.68 1.25 7.27
CA PHE A 221 -8.43 1.91 6.21
C PHE A 221 -8.15 1.18 4.91
N ALA A 222 -9.12 0.39 4.46
CA ALA A 222 -9.07 -0.30 3.18
C ALA A 222 -9.70 0.59 2.11
N ALA A 223 -8.94 0.88 1.05
CA ALA A 223 -9.47 1.49 -0.15
C ALA A 223 -10.11 0.39 -1.01
N CYS A 224 -11.39 0.56 -1.32
CA CYS A 224 -12.21 -0.36 -2.10
C CYS A 224 -12.82 0.38 -3.30
N ASP A 225 -13.48 -0.34 -4.19
CA ASP A 225 -14.17 0.26 -5.32
C ASP A 225 -15.27 1.24 -4.87
N GLY A 226 -15.03 2.52 -5.16
CA GLY A 226 -15.96 3.61 -4.87
C GLY A 226 -16.10 4.00 -3.39
N GLN A 227 -15.38 3.36 -2.47
CA GLN A 227 -15.49 3.63 -1.03
C GLN A 227 -14.21 3.28 -0.25
N MET A 228 -14.15 3.76 0.99
CA MET A 228 -13.14 3.35 1.96
C MET A 228 -13.84 2.70 3.15
N VAL A 229 -13.33 1.55 3.58
CA VAL A 229 -13.83 0.84 4.78
C VAL A 229 -12.83 1.05 5.91
N ALA A 230 -13.31 1.57 7.04
CA ALA A 230 -12.54 1.67 8.26
C ALA A 230 -12.84 0.47 9.16
N VAL A 231 -11.81 -0.20 9.66
CA VAL A 231 -11.92 -1.42 10.46
C VAL A 231 -11.12 -1.27 11.75
N ASP A 232 -11.68 -1.64 12.90
CA ASP A 232 -10.91 -1.74 14.15
C ASP A 232 -9.91 -2.91 14.06
N ALA A 233 -8.62 -2.59 14.13
CA ALA A 233 -7.52 -3.55 13.91
C ALA A 233 -7.38 -4.61 15.01
N ASN A 234 -8.10 -4.47 16.13
CA ASN A 234 -8.10 -5.46 17.21
C ASN A 234 -9.27 -6.44 17.09
N THR A 235 -10.36 -6.04 16.42
CA THR A 235 -11.63 -6.78 16.44
C THR A 235 -12.19 -7.11 15.06
N GLY A 236 -11.74 -6.44 14.01
CA GLY A 236 -12.25 -6.63 12.65
C GLY A 236 -13.63 -6.04 12.38
N LYS A 237 -14.08 -5.10 13.22
CA LYS A 237 -15.41 -4.48 13.14
C LYS A 237 -15.38 -3.08 12.55
#